data_AF-A0A919W9K7-F1
#
_entry.id   AF-A0A919W9K7-F1
#
_cell.length_a   1.000
_cell.length_b   1.000
_cell.length_c   1.000
_cell.angle_alpha   90.00
_cell.angle_beta   90.00
_cell.angle_gamma   90.00
#
_symmetry.space_group_name_H-M   'P 1'
#
loop_
_entity.id
_entity.type
_entity.pdbx_description
1 polymer ?
#
loop_
_entity_poly.entity_id
_entity_poly.type
_entity_poly.pdbx_seq_one_letter_code
_entity_poly.pdbx_strand_id
1 'polypeptide(L)'
;MSTLAYEIVDVFTDRPFAGNPLAVVYGGDDLAGDQMHALAREFNLSETVFVLPPTQPGATYRARIFTPESELPFAGHPSVGAAVTSMRRGDFPAGTVVQECGAGLLSIEVRESGTATLTGGEPTLGEPLDAAPLLAMAGLDGDALAAPRAAGCGLSWLFIPVRREQLSSVRLELAAAERLAVTDVCLFSWSPESREAHSRVLVAGSAVPEDPATGSAALGLGVWLVAAGWLPPDGTTDYRIHQGYEMKRPSLLECTVTATAGRAVSATVTGHVCAIARGEIMVPPFVG
;
A
#
# COMPACT_ATOMS: atom_id res chain seq x y z
N MET A 1 4.24 33.67 -9.54
CA MET A 1 3.35 32.53 -9.26
C MET A 1 4.09 31.66 -8.27
N SER A 2 3.45 31.23 -7.18
CA SER A 2 4.10 30.34 -6.21
C SER A 2 4.23 28.93 -6.79
N THR A 3 5.31 28.25 -6.43
CA THR A 3 5.58 26.86 -6.82
C THR A 3 5.89 26.02 -5.57
N LEU A 4 5.69 24.71 -5.67
CA LEU A 4 6.08 23.72 -4.67
C LEU A 4 7.12 22.76 -5.25
N ALA A 5 8.14 22.43 -4.48
CA ALA A 5 9.09 21.39 -4.86
C ALA A 5 8.42 20.01 -4.76
N TYR A 6 8.69 19.14 -5.72
CA TYR A 6 8.22 17.75 -5.70
C TYR A 6 9.32 16.79 -6.16
N GLU A 7 9.12 15.52 -5.80
CA GLU A 7 9.86 14.38 -6.33
C GLU A 7 8.89 13.28 -6.78
N ILE A 8 9.11 12.70 -7.95
CA ILE A 8 8.50 11.44 -8.37
C ILE A 8 9.46 10.32 -7.98
N VAL A 9 8.93 9.34 -7.25
CA VAL A 9 9.67 8.15 -6.85
C VAL A 9 8.90 6.89 -7.21
N ASP A 10 9.64 5.81 -7.38
CA ASP A 10 9.11 4.46 -7.51
C ASP A 10 9.35 3.72 -6.19
N VAL A 11 8.26 3.33 -5.51
CA VAL A 11 8.28 2.67 -4.20
C VAL A 11 8.16 1.14 -4.35
N PHE A 12 8.74 0.37 -3.42
CA PHE A 12 8.82 -1.10 -3.46
C PHE A 12 9.64 -1.63 -4.64
N THR A 13 10.68 -0.88 -5.01
CA THR A 13 11.64 -1.29 -6.02
C THR A 13 13.00 -0.64 -5.81
N ASP A 14 14.05 -1.30 -6.27
CA ASP A 14 15.43 -0.83 -6.28
C ASP A 14 15.86 -0.27 -7.65
N ARG A 15 14.97 -0.26 -8.64
CA ARG A 15 15.28 0.19 -10.01
C ARG A 15 14.21 1.14 -10.58
N PRO A 16 14.60 2.06 -11.47
CA PRO A 16 13.65 2.95 -12.13
C PRO A 16 12.61 2.20 -12.98
N PHE A 17 11.42 2.78 -13.08
CA PHE A 17 10.30 2.34 -13.91
C PHE A 17 9.68 1.01 -13.48
N ALA A 18 9.83 0.65 -12.21
CA ALA A 18 9.24 -0.53 -11.55
C ALA A 18 8.57 -0.08 -10.24
N GLY A 19 7.98 -0.96 -9.44
CA GLY A 19 7.35 -0.51 -8.18
C GLY A 19 6.07 0.31 -8.39
N ASN A 20 5.65 1.02 -7.35
CA ASN A 20 4.49 1.93 -7.35
C ASN A 20 4.93 3.40 -7.45
N PRO A 21 4.56 4.14 -8.52
CA PRO A 21 4.92 5.55 -8.65
C PRO A 21 4.19 6.40 -7.61
N LEU A 22 4.91 7.35 -7.03
CA LEU A 22 4.40 8.29 -6.03
C LEU A 22 4.92 9.70 -6.33
N ALA A 23 4.04 10.68 -6.29
CA ALA A 23 4.43 12.09 -6.20
C ALA A 23 4.56 12.49 -4.72
N VAL A 24 5.75 12.92 -4.31
CA VAL A 24 6.02 13.49 -2.99
C VAL A 24 6.18 15.00 -3.14
N VAL A 25 5.24 15.76 -2.58
CA VAL A 25 5.25 17.23 -2.58
C VAL A 25 5.72 17.73 -1.22
N TYR A 26 6.65 18.68 -1.21
CA TYR A 26 7.21 19.23 0.02
C TYR A 26 6.58 20.59 0.33
N GLY A 27 5.97 20.72 1.51
CA GLY A 27 5.28 21.94 1.93
C GLY A 27 3.83 22.01 1.43
N GLY A 28 3.29 23.24 1.40
CA GLY A 28 1.87 23.49 1.10
C GLY A 28 0.98 23.42 2.34
N ASP A 29 1.51 23.69 3.53
CA ASP A 29 0.76 23.75 4.78
C ASP A 29 -0.31 24.88 4.80
N ASP A 30 -0.18 25.84 3.89
CA ASP A 30 -1.14 26.91 3.63
C ASP A 30 -2.19 26.55 2.55
N LEU A 31 -2.05 25.41 1.86
CA LEU A 31 -2.99 24.99 0.82
C LEU A 31 -4.26 24.38 1.41
N ALA A 32 -5.40 24.76 0.81
CA ALA A 32 -6.66 24.09 1.08
C ALA A 32 -6.68 22.66 0.51
N GLY A 33 -7.58 21.82 1.05
CA GLY A 33 -7.75 20.43 0.58
C GLY A 33 -7.99 20.34 -0.93
N ASP A 34 -8.83 21.20 -1.49
CA ASP A 34 -9.16 21.19 -2.92
C ASP A 34 -7.97 21.57 -3.81
N GLN A 35 -7.04 22.40 -3.33
CA GLN A 35 -5.80 22.72 -4.05
C GLN A 35 -4.85 21.52 -4.03
N MET A 36 -4.69 20.85 -2.89
CA MET A 36 -3.89 19.62 -2.80
C MET A 36 -4.48 18.51 -3.69
N HIS A 37 -5.80 18.39 -3.71
CA HIS A 37 -6.51 17.42 -4.54
C HIS A 37 -6.36 17.73 -6.04
N ALA A 38 -6.43 19.01 -6.43
CA ALA A 38 -6.16 19.44 -7.80
C ALA A 38 -4.74 19.06 -8.26
N LEU A 39 -3.74 19.22 -7.39
CA LEU A 39 -2.37 18.76 -7.65
C LEU A 39 -2.29 17.24 -7.80
N ALA A 40 -2.97 16.47 -6.93
CA ALA A 40 -3.00 15.01 -7.04
C ALA A 40 -3.62 14.54 -8.37
N ARG A 41 -4.67 15.22 -8.84
CA ARG A 41 -5.27 15.00 -10.16
C ARG A 41 -4.32 15.37 -11.31
N GLU A 42 -3.54 16.44 -11.18
CA GLU A 42 -2.55 16.84 -12.19
C GLU A 42 -1.43 15.80 -12.33
N PHE A 43 -0.95 15.24 -11.22
CA PHE A 43 0.03 14.14 -11.26
C PHE A 43 -0.56 12.86 -11.83
N ASN A 44 -1.85 12.58 -11.56
CA ASN A 44 -2.59 11.42 -12.04
C ASN A 44 -1.85 10.08 -11.79
N LEU A 45 -1.17 10.00 -10.64
CA LEU A 45 -0.60 8.76 -10.10
C LEU A 45 -1.60 8.14 -9.12
N SER A 46 -1.34 6.90 -8.65
CA SER A 46 -2.19 6.24 -7.64
C SER A 46 -2.41 7.15 -6.42
N GLU A 47 -1.33 7.76 -5.93
CA GLU A 47 -1.38 8.72 -4.85
C GLU A 47 -0.36 9.86 -5.02
N THR A 48 -0.67 10.98 -4.39
CA THR A 48 0.24 12.09 -4.11
C THR A 48 0.28 12.32 -2.60
N VAL A 49 1.48 12.44 -2.03
CA VAL A 49 1.68 12.74 -0.61
C VAL A 49 2.28 14.12 -0.42
N PHE A 50 1.69 14.89 0.48
CA PHE A 50 2.20 16.19 0.92
C PHE A 50 2.91 16.01 2.26
N VAL A 51 4.21 16.30 2.29
CA VAL A 51 5.02 16.30 3.51
C VAL A 51 4.99 17.69 4.12
N LEU A 52 4.44 17.78 5.33
CA LEU A 52 4.10 19.01 6.04
C LEU A 52 4.79 19.04 7.42
N PRO A 53 4.94 20.22 8.03
CA PRO A 53 5.29 20.33 9.44
C PRO A 53 4.31 19.54 10.32
N PRO A 54 4.79 18.84 11.35
CA PRO A 54 3.93 18.11 12.28
C PRO A 54 3.06 19.07 13.09
N THR A 55 1.85 18.64 13.44
CA THR A 55 0.92 19.33 14.33
C THR A 55 0.74 18.63 15.67
N GLN A 56 1.06 17.34 15.76
CA GLN A 56 1.00 16.56 16.99
C GLN A 56 2.36 16.43 17.69
N PRO A 57 2.43 16.54 19.02
CA PRO A 57 3.64 16.24 19.77
C PRO A 57 4.14 14.82 19.51
N GLY A 58 5.45 14.66 19.33
CA GLY A 58 6.07 13.36 19.06
C GLY A 58 6.07 12.93 17.59
N ALA A 59 5.38 13.66 16.69
CA ALA A 59 5.50 13.46 15.26
C ALA A 59 6.78 14.11 14.70
N THR A 60 7.44 13.42 13.78
CA THR A 60 8.60 13.93 13.02
C THR A 60 8.13 14.80 11.85
N TYR A 61 7.07 14.38 11.16
CA TYR A 61 6.45 15.11 10.06
C TYR A 61 4.97 14.71 9.95
N ARG A 62 4.21 15.49 9.18
CA ARG A 62 2.81 15.18 8.85
C ARG A 62 2.69 14.86 7.37
N ALA A 63 1.89 13.86 7.03
CA ALA A 63 1.56 13.44 5.69
C ALA A 63 0.07 13.60 5.43
N ARG A 64 -0.29 14.27 4.33
CA ARG A 64 -1.64 14.21 3.74
C ARG A 64 -1.54 13.48 2.41
N ILE A 65 -2.43 12.50 2.18
CA ILE A 65 -2.31 11.57 1.07
C ILE A 65 -3.58 11.66 0.24
N PHE A 66 -3.45 11.88 -1.06
CA PHE A 66 -4.58 12.04 -1.98
C PHE A 66 -4.45 11.06 -3.13
N THR A 67 -5.55 10.38 -3.46
CA THR A 67 -5.76 9.82 -4.79
C THR A 67 -6.27 10.93 -5.72
N PRO A 68 -6.41 10.68 -7.04
CA PRO A 68 -7.11 11.60 -7.92
C PRO A 68 -8.58 11.85 -7.54
N GLU A 69 -9.17 11.01 -6.67
CA GLU A 69 -10.59 11.02 -6.33
C GLU A 69 -10.88 11.56 -4.93
N SER A 70 -10.00 11.32 -3.95
CA SER A 70 -10.24 11.70 -2.55
C SER A 70 -8.95 11.74 -1.71
N GLU A 71 -9.04 12.32 -0.52
CA GLU A 71 -8.01 12.17 0.51
C GLU A 71 -8.14 10.80 1.21
N LEU A 72 -7.01 10.14 1.46
CA LEU A 72 -6.92 8.90 2.24
C LEU A 72 -6.41 9.22 3.65
N PRO A 73 -6.95 8.56 4.70
CA PRO A 73 -6.42 8.73 6.05
C PRO A 73 -5.01 8.14 6.20
N PHE A 74 -4.67 7.15 5.38
CA PHE A 74 -3.39 6.45 5.38
C PHE A 74 -3.22 5.64 4.09
N ALA A 75 -1.98 5.48 3.63
CA ALA A 75 -1.60 4.50 2.63
C ALA A 75 -0.14 4.04 2.83
N GLY A 76 0.13 2.76 2.51
CA GLY A 76 1.41 2.13 2.78
C GLY A 76 2.56 2.66 1.92
N HIS A 77 2.43 2.58 0.59
CA HIS A 77 3.48 3.04 -0.33
C HIS A 77 3.76 4.54 -0.21
N PRO A 78 2.76 5.43 -0.01
CA PRO A 78 3.02 6.86 0.19
C PRO A 78 3.81 7.14 1.47
N SER A 79 3.56 6.39 2.55
CA SER A 79 4.29 6.54 3.82
C SER A 79 5.75 6.11 3.70
N VAL A 80 6.02 4.99 3.02
CA VAL A 80 7.40 4.51 2.74
C VAL A 80 8.15 5.52 1.86
N GLY A 81 7.50 6.00 0.79
CA GLY A 81 8.07 6.99 -0.13
C GLY A 81 8.37 8.33 0.54
N ALA A 82 7.42 8.88 1.29
CA ALA A 82 7.61 10.13 2.04
C ALA A 82 8.78 10.03 3.02
N ALA A 83 8.82 8.96 3.83
CA ALA A 83 9.86 8.79 4.85
C ALA A 83 11.28 8.71 4.24
N VAL A 84 11.47 7.90 3.20
CA VAL A 84 12.79 7.75 2.56
C VAL A 84 13.20 9.03 1.84
N THR A 85 12.29 9.68 1.12
CA THR A 85 12.63 10.89 0.37
C THR A 85 12.95 12.07 1.28
N SER A 86 12.22 12.26 2.39
CA SER A 86 12.52 13.29 3.38
C SER A 86 13.83 13.05 4.10
N MET A 87 14.16 11.79 4.45
CA MET A 87 15.49 11.45 4.98
C MET A 87 16.59 11.77 3.96
N ARG A 88 16.41 11.38 2.69
CA ARG A 88 17.38 11.66 1.61
C ARG A 88 17.60 13.15 1.37
N ARG A 89 16.58 13.98 1.60
CA ARG A 89 16.66 15.45 1.54
C ARG A 89 17.36 16.09 2.73
N GLY A 90 17.57 15.33 3.81
CA GLY A 90 18.15 15.83 5.05
C GLY A 90 17.14 16.51 5.97
N ASP A 91 15.84 16.28 5.77
CA ASP A 91 14.78 16.83 6.64
C ASP A 91 14.87 16.20 8.06
N PHE A 92 15.33 14.95 8.14
CA PHE A 92 15.66 14.21 9.36
C PHE A 92 16.68 13.10 9.07
N PRO A 93 17.46 12.62 10.06
CA PRO A 93 18.38 11.50 9.85
C PRO A 93 17.64 10.16 9.70
N ALA A 94 18.37 9.13 9.24
CA ALA A 94 17.89 7.75 9.33
C ALA A 94 17.64 7.32 10.80
N GLY A 95 16.78 6.32 10.98
CA GLY A 95 16.31 5.80 12.27
C GLY A 95 14.78 5.76 12.34
N THR A 96 14.26 5.64 13.55
CA THR A 96 12.82 5.64 13.80
C THR A 96 12.25 7.06 13.68
N VAL A 97 11.28 7.23 12.78
CA VAL A 97 10.52 8.47 12.60
C VAL A 97 9.03 8.23 12.81
N VAL A 98 8.31 9.28 13.18
CA VAL A 98 6.87 9.21 13.42
C VAL A 98 6.14 10.07 12.40
N GLN A 99 5.37 9.44 11.52
CA GLN A 99 4.49 10.12 10.57
C GLN A 99 3.15 10.39 11.24
N GLU A 100 2.73 11.65 11.28
CA GLU A 100 1.35 12.05 11.55
C GLU A 100 0.52 11.98 10.27
N CYS A 101 -0.62 11.30 10.28
CA CYS A 101 -1.57 11.26 9.16
C CYS A 101 -3.02 11.11 9.67
N GLY A 102 -3.99 11.00 8.76
CA GLY A 102 -5.41 10.85 9.12
C GLY A 102 -5.73 9.59 9.93
N ALA A 103 -4.86 8.58 9.90
CA ALA A 103 -4.97 7.37 10.74
C ALA A 103 -4.26 7.50 12.12
N GLY A 104 -3.64 8.65 12.42
CA GLY A 104 -2.90 8.89 13.65
C GLY A 104 -1.38 8.91 13.45
N LEU A 105 -0.65 8.50 14.50
CA LEU A 105 0.82 8.47 14.51
C LEU A 105 1.33 7.08 14.10
N LEU A 106 2.16 7.04 13.07
CA LEU A 106 2.72 5.81 12.51
C LEU A 106 4.24 5.80 12.68
N SER A 107 4.75 4.73 13.30
CA SER A 107 6.19 4.51 13.43
C SER A 107 6.76 3.89 12.16
N ILE A 108 7.80 4.51 11.62
CA ILE A 108 8.49 4.09 10.40
C ILE A 108 9.98 4.02 10.70
N GLU A 109 10.60 2.88 10.44
CA GLU A 109 12.06 2.72 10.55
C GLU A 109 12.69 3.02 9.19
N VAL A 110 13.45 4.11 9.09
CA VAL A 110 14.07 4.56 7.84
C VAL A 110 15.57 4.25 7.87
N ARG A 111 16.10 3.64 6.80
CA ARG A 111 17.51 3.25 6.70
C ARG A 111 18.24 4.06 5.63
N GLU A 112 19.51 4.35 5.87
CA GLU A 112 20.39 5.05 4.91
C GLU A 112 20.48 4.35 3.54
N SER A 113 20.21 3.03 3.49
CA SER A 113 20.12 2.24 2.25
C SER A 113 18.97 2.64 1.32
N GLY A 114 18.12 3.60 1.69
CA GLY A 114 16.97 4.02 0.88
C GLY A 114 15.75 3.10 1.03
N THR A 115 15.63 2.45 2.18
CA THR A 115 14.48 1.61 2.54
C THR A 115 13.77 2.16 3.77
N ALA A 116 12.45 1.96 3.84
CA ALA A 116 11.72 2.18 5.07
C ALA A 116 10.84 0.98 5.41
N THR A 117 10.75 0.65 6.70
CA THR A 117 9.88 -0.37 7.26
C THR A 117 8.72 0.30 7.99
N LEU A 118 7.52 0.06 7.50
CA LEU A 118 6.27 0.51 8.10
C LEU A 118 5.68 -0.60 8.96
N THR A 119 5.32 -0.26 10.21
CA THR A 119 4.55 -1.16 11.08
C THR A 119 3.05 -0.91 10.88
N GLY A 120 2.28 -1.97 10.67
CA GLY A 120 0.83 -1.89 10.55
C GLY A 120 0.13 -1.53 11.87
N GLY A 121 -1.16 -1.24 11.77
CA GLY A 121 -2.02 -0.99 12.93
C GLY A 121 -2.43 -2.28 13.66
N GLU A 122 -3.59 -2.26 14.31
CA GLU A 122 -4.14 -3.46 14.95
C GLU A 122 -4.53 -4.51 13.89
N PRO A 123 -4.09 -5.78 14.03
CA PRO A 123 -4.54 -6.86 13.16
C PRO A 123 -6.05 -7.10 13.23
N THR A 124 -6.70 -7.24 12.08
CA THR A 124 -8.12 -7.58 11.94
C THR A 124 -8.28 -8.78 11.02
N LEU A 125 -9.31 -9.59 11.30
CA LEU A 125 -9.58 -10.82 10.56
C LEU A 125 -11.09 -11.02 10.48
N GLY A 126 -11.61 -11.14 9.25
CA GLY A 126 -13.01 -11.44 8.98
C GLY A 126 -13.31 -12.94 8.98
N GLU A 127 -14.58 -13.28 8.96
CA GLU A 127 -15.04 -14.66 8.82
C GLU A 127 -14.74 -15.23 7.41
N PRO A 128 -14.60 -16.57 7.28
CA PRO A 128 -14.58 -17.26 6.00
C PRO A 128 -15.78 -16.91 5.10
N LEU A 129 -15.51 -16.66 3.83
CA LEU A 129 -16.51 -16.34 2.80
C LEU A 129 -16.64 -17.48 1.79
N ASP A 130 -17.77 -17.52 1.08
CA ASP A 130 -17.96 -18.44 -0.04
C ASP A 130 -17.08 -18.03 -1.23
N ALA A 131 -16.28 -18.99 -1.71
CA ALA A 131 -15.30 -18.76 -2.77
C ALA A 131 -15.93 -18.63 -4.16
N ALA A 132 -16.98 -19.41 -4.44
CA ALA A 132 -17.55 -19.51 -5.77
C ALA A 132 -17.98 -18.15 -6.37
N PRO A 133 -18.77 -17.30 -5.67
CA PRO A 133 -19.14 -16.00 -6.23
C PRO A 133 -17.95 -15.05 -6.39
N LEU A 134 -16.95 -15.14 -5.51
CA LEU A 134 -15.77 -14.27 -5.53
C LEU A 134 -14.79 -14.64 -6.66
N LEU A 135 -14.64 -15.92 -6.96
CA LEU A 135 -13.85 -16.39 -8.11
C LEU A 135 -14.54 -16.04 -9.42
N ALA A 136 -15.85 -16.24 -9.51
CA ALA A 136 -16.64 -15.84 -10.67
C ALA A 136 -16.55 -14.32 -10.93
N MET A 137 -16.60 -13.50 -9.87
CA MET A 137 -16.37 -12.05 -9.94
C MET A 137 -14.99 -11.71 -10.52
N ALA A 138 -13.97 -12.52 -10.25
CA ALA A 138 -12.61 -12.34 -10.78
C ALA A 138 -12.41 -12.97 -12.18
N GLY A 139 -13.46 -13.51 -12.81
CA GLY A 139 -13.39 -14.19 -14.10
C GLY A 139 -12.67 -15.53 -14.03
N LEU A 140 -12.69 -16.18 -12.87
CA LEU A 140 -12.03 -17.46 -12.62
C LEU A 140 -13.04 -18.58 -12.37
N ASP A 141 -12.73 -19.76 -12.90
CA ASP A 141 -13.43 -21.00 -12.60
C ASP A 141 -12.65 -21.86 -11.59
N GLY A 142 -13.38 -22.73 -10.88
CA GLY A 142 -12.83 -23.72 -9.95
C GLY A 142 -12.95 -23.33 -8.48
N ASP A 143 -12.21 -24.03 -7.63
CA ASP A 143 -12.22 -23.83 -6.18
C ASP A 143 -11.03 -23.00 -5.71
N ALA A 144 -11.24 -22.20 -4.67
CA ALA A 144 -10.16 -21.47 -4.01
C ALA A 144 -9.28 -22.45 -3.21
N LEU A 145 -7.99 -22.13 -3.09
CA LEU A 145 -7.04 -22.99 -2.36
C LEU A 145 -7.31 -23.03 -0.84
N ALA A 146 -8.03 -22.02 -0.33
CA ALA A 146 -8.63 -21.95 0.99
C ALA A 146 -9.81 -20.95 0.95
N ALA A 147 -10.62 -20.90 2.00
CA ALA A 147 -11.73 -19.97 2.08
C ALA A 147 -11.24 -18.51 2.00
N PRO A 148 -11.77 -17.67 1.09
CA PRO A 148 -11.48 -16.24 1.06
C PRO A 148 -11.89 -15.55 2.36
N ARG A 149 -11.13 -14.53 2.75
CA ARG A 149 -11.39 -13.78 4.01
C ARG A 149 -10.92 -12.35 3.87
N ALA A 150 -11.60 -11.45 4.57
CA ALA A 150 -11.04 -10.14 4.85
C ALA A 150 -9.94 -10.26 5.92
N ALA A 151 -8.84 -9.53 5.75
CA ALA A 151 -7.82 -9.37 6.79
C ALA A 151 -7.16 -8.00 6.67
N GLY A 152 -6.60 -7.50 7.76
CA GLY A 152 -5.96 -6.20 7.79
C GLY A 152 -5.00 -6.04 8.95
N CYS A 153 -4.17 -5.01 8.89
CA CYS A 153 -3.30 -4.58 9.96
C CYS A 153 -3.18 -3.05 9.83
N GLY A 154 -4.30 -2.36 10.13
CA GLY A 154 -4.62 -1.04 9.60
C GLY A 154 -5.83 -1.09 8.65
N LEU A 155 -5.62 -0.98 7.34
CA LEU A 155 -6.68 -1.16 6.34
C LEU A 155 -6.99 -2.65 6.12
N SER A 156 -8.27 -2.97 5.95
CA SER A 156 -8.77 -4.32 5.67
C SER A 156 -8.91 -4.54 4.16
N TRP A 157 -8.52 -5.73 3.69
CA TRP A 157 -8.57 -6.14 2.29
C TRP A 157 -9.21 -7.52 2.17
N LEU A 158 -10.01 -7.75 1.12
CA LEU A 158 -10.50 -9.09 0.79
C LEU A 158 -9.39 -9.90 0.12
N PHE A 159 -9.01 -11.04 0.70
CA PHE A 159 -8.02 -11.95 0.13
C PHE A 159 -8.66 -13.18 -0.48
N ILE A 160 -8.31 -13.48 -1.73
CA ILE A 160 -8.76 -14.67 -2.45
C ILE A 160 -7.51 -15.49 -2.88
N PRO A 161 -7.26 -16.66 -2.26
CA PRO A 161 -6.14 -17.51 -2.64
C PRO A 161 -6.46 -18.29 -3.93
N VAL A 162 -5.60 -18.12 -4.94
CA VAL A 162 -5.72 -18.71 -6.28
C VAL A 162 -4.42 -19.40 -6.70
N ARG A 163 -4.47 -20.22 -7.75
CA ARG A 163 -3.25 -20.80 -8.34
C ARG A 163 -2.44 -19.74 -9.09
N ARG A 164 -1.11 -19.92 -9.12
CA ARG A 164 -0.17 -18.94 -9.70
C ARG A 164 -0.48 -18.62 -11.16
N GLU A 165 -0.86 -19.63 -11.94
CA GLU A 165 -1.20 -19.53 -13.35
C GLU A 165 -2.50 -18.76 -13.61
N GLN A 166 -3.43 -18.71 -12.64
CA GLN A 166 -4.71 -18.00 -12.76
C GLN A 166 -4.55 -16.48 -12.64
N LEU A 167 -3.51 -15.97 -11.96
CA LEU A 167 -3.35 -14.53 -11.73
C LEU A 167 -3.34 -13.71 -13.03
N SER A 168 -2.73 -14.24 -14.09
CA SER A 168 -2.64 -13.57 -15.39
C SER A 168 -4.01 -13.44 -16.11
N SER A 169 -4.93 -14.36 -15.84
CA SER A 169 -6.27 -14.38 -16.45
C SER A 169 -7.31 -13.58 -15.66
N VAL A 170 -7.02 -13.17 -14.42
CA VAL A 170 -7.97 -12.41 -13.58
C VAL A 170 -8.46 -11.16 -14.30
N ARG A 171 -9.79 -11.01 -14.38
CA ARG A 171 -10.50 -9.84 -14.90
C ARG A 171 -11.70 -9.59 -14.00
N LEU A 172 -11.75 -8.41 -13.38
CA LEU A 172 -12.83 -8.07 -12.46
C LEU A 172 -14.11 -7.73 -13.23
N GLU A 173 -15.18 -8.47 -12.97
CA GLU A 173 -16.52 -8.18 -13.48
C GLU A 173 -17.19 -7.15 -12.57
N LEU A 174 -17.20 -5.88 -13.00
CA LEU A 174 -17.62 -4.75 -12.15
C LEU A 174 -19.05 -4.88 -11.63
N ALA A 175 -19.98 -5.39 -12.47
CA ALA A 175 -21.35 -5.61 -12.04
C ALA A 175 -21.46 -6.73 -11.00
N ALA A 176 -20.60 -7.75 -11.07
CA ALA A 176 -20.52 -8.77 -10.03
C ALA A 176 -19.92 -8.22 -8.73
N ALA A 177 -18.87 -7.41 -8.83
CA ALA A 177 -18.24 -6.76 -7.67
C ALA A 177 -19.23 -5.86 -6.93
N GLU A 178 -20.01 -5.06 -7.66
CA GLU A 178 -21.08 -4.23 -7.10
C GLU A 178 -22.15 -5.07 -6.37
N ARG A 179 -22.65 -6.15 -6.99
CA ARG A 179 -23.63 -7.06 -6.36
C ARG A 179 -23.11 -7.73 -5.09
N LEU A 180 -21.80 -7.98 -5.02
CA LEU A 180 -21.13 -8.59 -3.87
C LEU A 180 -20.65 -7.56 -2.85
N ALA A 181 -20.84 -6.25 -3.12
CA ALA A 181 -20.31 -5.15 -2.32
C ALA A 181 -18.78 -5.25 -2.09
N VAL A 182 -18.04 -5.69 -3.12
CA VAL A 182 -16.57 -5.76 -3.09
C VAL A 182 -16.01 -4.56 -3.82
N THR A 183 -15.32 -3.69 -3.08
CA THR A 183 -14.62 -2.52 -3.61
C THR A 183 -13.15 -2.83 -3.90
N ASP A 184 -12.49 -3.60 -3.05
CA ASP A 184 -11.04 -3.81 -3.09
C ASP A 184 -10.71 -5.27 -2.81
N VAL A 185 -9.89 -5.89 -3.67
CA VAL A 185 -9.59 -7.32 -3.59
C VAL A 185 -8.14 -7.62 -3.93
N CYS A 186 -7.52 -8.47 -3.11
CA CYS A 186 -6.20 -9.03 -3.33
C CYS A 186 -6.32 -10.51 -3.72
N LEU A 187 -6.04 -10.82 -4.98
CA LEU A 187 -5.91 -12.20 -5.44
C LEU A 187 -4.44 -12.60 -5.34
N PHE A 188 -4.15 -13.73 -4.72
CA PHE A 188 -2.77 -14.14 -4.50
C PHE A 188 -2.56 -15.64 -4.64
N SER A 189 -1.37 -16.02 -5.06
CA SER A 189 -0.85 -17.39 -4.94
C SER A 189 0.25 -17.43 -3.89
N TRP A 190 0.47 -18.59 -3.27
CA TRP A 190 1.43 -18.77 -2.18
C TRP A 190 2.36 -19.97 -2.43
N SER A 191 3.67 -19.81 -2.21
CA SER A 191 4.64 -20.91 -2.12
C SER A 191 5.09 -21.05 -0.66
N PRO A 192 4.69 -22.14 0.04
CA PRO A 192 5.12 -22.41 1.41
C PRO A 192 6.63 -22.56 1.55
N GLU A 193 7.31 -23.12 0.54
CA GLU A 193 8.74 -23.42 0.57
C GLU A 193 9.60 -22.16 0.57
N SER A 194 9.27 -21.18 -0.27
CA SER A 194 10.00 -19.91 -0.36
C SER A 194 9.40 -18.79 0.50
N ARG A 195 8.20 -19.01 1.06
CA ARG A 195 7.38 -17.99 1.76
C ARG A 195 7.16 -16.75 0.89
N GLU A 196 6.88 -16.99 -0.37
CA GLU A 196 6.61 -15.95 -1.36
C GLU A 196 5.16 -16.01 -1.84
N ALA A 197 4.56 -14.84 -1.95
CA ALA A 197 3.30 -14.63 -2.65
C ALA A 197 3.53 -13.95 -4.00
N HIS A 198 2.69 -14.27 -4.97
CA HIS A 198 2.43 -13.38 -6.10
C HIS A 198 1.01 -12.85 -5.96
N SER A 199 0.81 -11.55 -6.10
CA SER A 199 -0.50 -10.93 -5.93
C SER A 199 -0.86 -9.97 -7.05
N ARG A 200 -2.17 -9.73 -7.17
CA ARG A 200 -2.78 -8.60 -7.89
C ARG A 200 -3.80 -7.96 -6.97
N VAL A 201 -3.78 -6.65 -6.86
CA VAL A 201 -4.76 -5.87 -6.10
C VAL A 201 -5.58 -5.06 -7.07
N LEU A 202 -6.89 -5.33 -7.10
CA LEU A 202 -7.84 -4.66 -7.97
C LEU A 202 -8.83 -3.84 -7.14
N VAL A 203 -9.17 -2.65 -7.65
CA VAL A 203 -10.09 -1.70 -7.01
C VAL A 203 -11.26 -1.43 -7.97
N ALA A 204 -12.43 -1.94 -7.63
CA ALA A 204 -13.65 -1.83 -8.43
C ALA A 204 -14.10 -0.36 -8.51
N GLY A 205 -14.27 0.15 -9.74
CA GLY A 205 -14.82 1.50 -9.96
C GLY A 205 -13.85 2.66 -9.71
N SER A 206 -12.59 2.39 -9.37
CA SER A 206 -11.54 3.41 -9.20
C SER A 206 -10.94 3.85 -10.55
N ALA A 207 -10.53 5.11 -10.66
CA ALA A 207 -9.70 5.61 -11.76
C ALA A 207 -8.39 4.84 -11.94
N VAL A 208 -7.88 4.23 -10.87
CA VAL A 208 -6.75 3.30 -10.88
C VAL A 208 -7.27 1.91 -10.52
N PRO A 209 -7.66 1.09 -11.52
CA PRO A 209 -8.38 -0.16 -11.28
C PRO A 209 -7.50 -1.32 -10.78
N GLU A 210 -6.17 -1.16 -10.86
CA GLU A 210 -5.19 -2.12 -10.36
C GLU A 210 -3.99 -1.37 -9.79
N ASP A 211 -3.51 -1.78 -8.63
CA ASP A 211 -2.38 -1.15 -7.93
C ASP A 211 -1.10 -2.01 -8.07
N PRO A 212 0.06 -1.45 -8.47
CA PRO A 212 1.26 -2.26 -8.71
C PRO A 212 2.00 -2.69 -7.44
N ALA A 213 1.78 -2.03 -6.30
CA ALA A 213 2.33 -2.46 -5.01
C ALA A 213 1.52 -1.89 -3.83
N THR A 214 0.76 -2.77 -3.16
CA THR A 214 -0.17 -2.35 -2.11
C THR A 214 0.35 -2.70 -0.72
N GLY A 215 1.13 -1.81 -0.11
CA GLY A 215 1.73 -2.04 1.21
C GLY A 215 0.73 -2.38 2.32
N SER A 216 -0.47 -1.79 2.29
CA SER A 216 -1.54 -2.11 3.25
C SER A 216 -2.10 -3.52 3.08
N ALA A 217 -2.26 -4.00 1.83
CA ALA A 217 -2.67 -5.38 1.58
C ALA A 217 -1.56 -6.35 1.95
N ALA A 218 -0.28 -5.97 1.77
CA ALA A 218 0.85 -6.79 2.19
C ALA A 218 0.82 -7.08 3.70
N LEU A 219 0.60 -6.04 4.52
CA LEU A 219 0.44 -6.19 5.97
C LEU A 219 -0.72 -7.12 6.34
N GLY A 220 -1.87 -6.97 5.68
CA GLY A 220 -3.05 -7.83 5.88
C GLY A 220 -2.83 -9.29 5.45
N LEU A 221 -2.00 -9.54 4.43
CA LEU A 221 -1.73 -10.88 3.95
C LEU A 221 -1.00 -11.72 5.02
N GLY A 222 -0.07 -11.14 5.77
CA GLY A 222 0.58 -11.83 6.89
C GLY A 222 -0.42 -12.31 7.95
N VAL A 223 -1.42 -11.47 8.27
CA VAL A 223 -2.51 -11.82 9.19
C VAL A 223 -3.34 -12.98 8.65
N TRP A 224 -3.69 -12.91 7.36
CA TRP A 224 -4.44 -13.96 6.67
C TRP A 224 -3.67 -15.29 6.67
N LEU A 225 -2.37 -15.27 6.34
CA LEU A 225 -1.53 -16.46 6.25
C LEU A 225 -1.36 -17.18 7.59
N VAL A 226 -1.21 -16.42 8.69
CA VAL A 226 -1.20 -17.00 10.05
C VAL A 226 -2.55 -17.66 10.37
N ALA A 227 -3.65 -16.97 10.10
CA ALA A 227 -5.00 -17.48 10.37
C ALA A 227 -5.37 -18.72 9.53
N ALA A 228 -4.83 -18.84 8.33
CA ALA A 228 -4.98 -20.01 7.47
C ALA A 228 -4.06 -21.20 7.88
N GLY A 229 -3.15 -20.99 8.84
CA GLY A 229 -2.14 -21.98 9.24
C GLY A 229 -1.04 -22.17 8.19
N TRP A 230 -0.86 -21.20 7.28
CA TRP A 230 0.16 -21.25 6.22
C TRP A 230 1.50 -20.64 6.65
N LEU A 231 1.49 -19.92 7.78
CA LEU A 231 2.68 -19.47 8.50
C LEU A 231 2.66 -20.00 9.94
N PRO A 232 3.83 -20.07 10.62
CA PRO A 232 3.93 -20.54 12.00
C PRO A 232 2.97 -19.81 12.97
N PRO A 233 2.41 -20.51 13.96
CA PRO A 233 1.44 -19.93 14.89
C PRO A 233 2.07 -19.02 15.95
N ASP A 234 3.40 -19.07 16.12
CA ASP A 234 4.14 -18.35 17.16
C ASP A 234 5.46 -17.79 16.60
N GLY A 235 5.86 -16.63 17.12
CA GLY A 235 7.11 -15.96 16.77
C GLY A 235 6.98 -15.01 15.58
N THR A 236 8.12 -14.50 15.10
CA THR A 236 8.17 -13.58 13.95
C THR A 236 8.65 -14.33 12.71
N THR A 237 7.89 -14.24 11.63
CA THR A 237 8.18 -14.91 10.36
C THR A 237 8.26 -13.91 9.23
N ASP A 238 9.31 -13.99 8.42
CA ASP A 238 9.45 -13.25 7.17
C ASP A 238 8.68 -13.91 6.01
N TYR A 239 8.17 -13.07 5.11
CA TYR A 239 7.57 -13.47 3.84
C TYR A 239 7.73 -12.34 2.82
N ARG A 240 7.62 -12.67 1.53
CA ARG A 240 7.81 -11.73 0.43
C ARG A 240 6.60 -11.73 -0.50
N ILE A 241 6.27 -10.58 -1.07
CA ILE A 241 5.17 -10.44 -2.02
C ILE A 241 5.67 -9.80 -3.30
N HIS A 242 5.41 -10.48 -4.42
CA HIS A 242 5.63 -10.00 -5.77
C HIS A 242 4.31 -9.48 -6.34
N GLN A 243 4.25 -8.19 -6.68
CA GLN A 243 3.04 -7.54 -7.20
C GLN A 243 3.35 -6.73 -8.46
N GLY A 244 2.32 -6.44 -9.27
CA GLY A 244 2.41 -5.50 -10.41
C GLY A 244 3.10 -6.07 -11.66
N TYR A 245 3.39 -7.37 -11.70
CA TYR A 245 4.04 -8.01 -12.86
C TYR A 245 3.16 -7.94 -14.11
N GLU A 246 1.86 -8.20 -13.99
CA GLU A 246 0.88 -8.11 -15.07
C GLU A 246 0.72 -6.66 -15.57
N MET A 247 1.01 -5.67 -14.71
CA MET A 247 1.04 -4.24 -15.05
C MET A 247 2.38 -3.77 -15.63
N LYS A 248 3.38 -4.66 -15.78
CA LYS A 248 4.78 -4.32 -16.13
C LYS A 248 5.44 -3.35 -15.15
N ARG A 249 4.96 -3.35 -13.90
CA ARG A 249 5.46 -2.56 -12.77
C ARG A 249 5.83 -3.53 -11.64
N PRO A 250 6.84 -4.40 -11.86
CA PRO A 250 7.18 -5.43 -10.89
C PRO A 250 7.66 -4.79 -9.58
N SER A 251 7.10 -5.25 -8.48
CA SER A 251 7.33 -4.72 -7.15
C SER A 251 7.65 -5.85 -6.18
N LEU A 252 8.51 -5.58 -5.21
CA LEU A 252 8.84 -6.52 -4.13
C LEU A 252 8.55 -5.86 -2.78
N LEU A 253 7.66 -6.49 -2.02
CA LEU A 253 7.32 -6.08 -0.66
C LEU A 253 7.90 -7.12 0.30
N GLU A 254 8.82 -6.69 1.16
CA GLU A 254 9.46 -7.55 2.17
C GLU A 254 8.75 -7.38 3.49
N CYS A 255 8.17 -8.45 4.02
CA CYS A 255 7.24 -8.35 5.12
C CYS A 255 7.65 -9.26 6.28
N THR A 256 7.21 -8.89 7.48
CA THR A 256 7.21 -9.78 8.63
C THR A 256 5.84 -9.82 9.27
N VAL A 257 5.52 -10.94 9.91
CA VAL A 257 4.35 -11.06 10.79
C VAL A 257 4.79 -11.71 12.10
N THR A 258 4.38 -11.13 13.21
CA THR A 258 4.54 -11.71 14.54
C THR A 258 3.21 -12.32 14.97
N ALA A 259 3.24 -13.58 15.39
CA ALA A 259 2.07 -14.31 15.85
C ALA A 259 2.28 -14.88 17.26
N THR A 260 1.16 -15.05 17.97
CA THR A 260 1.08 -15.71 19.27
C THR A 260 -0.18 -16.56 19.31
N ALA A 261 -0.04 -17.85 19.60
CA ALA A 261 -1.13 -18.82 19.69
C ALA A 261 -2.05 -18.80 18.44
N GLY A 262 -1.44 -18.79 17.25
CA GLY A 262 -2.16 -18.84 15.97
C GLY A 262 -2.85 -17.54 15.56
N ARG A 263 -2.56 -16.41 16.23
CA ARG A 263 -3.10 -15.10 15.89
C ARG A 263 -1.97 -14.11 15.65
N ALA A 264 -2.05 -13.38 14.54
CA ALA A 264 -1.13 -12.28 14.27
C ALA A 264 -1.35 -11.14 15.28
N VAL A 265 -0.26 -10.57 15.79
CA VAL A 265 -0.26 -9.45 16.75
C VAL A 265 0.42 -8.21 16.19
N SER A 266 1.25 -8.35 15.16
CA SER A 266 1.88 -7.25 14.44
C SER A 266 2.31 -7.72 13.04
N ALA A 267 2.34 -6.80 12.08
CA ALA A 267 2.94 -7.03 10.77
C ALA A 267 3.74 -5.79 10.35
N THR A 268 4.79 -6.01 9.57
CA THR A 268 5.57 -4.93 8.96
C THR A 268 5.71 -5.15 7.46
N VAL A 269 5.91 -4.05 6.73
CA VAL A 269 6.23 -4.05 5.31
C VAL A 269 7.40 -3.11 5.06
N THR A 270 8.39 -3.60 4.34
CA THR A 270 9.61 -2.88 3.97
C THR A 270 9.68 -2.74 2.45
N GLY A 271 10.12 -1.57 2.00
CA GLY A 271 10.32 -1.28 0.59
C GLY A 271 11.49 -0.35 0.33
N HIS A 272 12.17 -0.59 -0.79
CA HIS A 272 13.11 0.36 -1.39
C HIS A 272 12.37 1.49 -2.10
N VAL A 273 12.99 2.67 -2.17
CA VAL A 273 12.46 3.84 -2.88
C VAL A 273 13.49 4.37 -3.88
N CYS A 274 13.16 4.28 -5.16
CA CYS A 274 14.00 4.74 -6.27
C CYS A 274 13.58 6.16 -6.71
N ALA A 275 14.52 7.10 -6.79
CA ALA A 275 14.25 8.44 -7.30
C ALA A 275 14.13 8.45 -8.83
N ILE A 276 13.08 9.10 -9.37
CA ILE A 276 12.81 9.12 -10.81
C ILE A 276 12.97 10.52 -11.40
N ALA A 277 12.27 11.50 -10.83
CA ALA A 277 12.30 12.88 -11.31
C ALA A 277 12.09 13.86 -10.16
N ARG A 278 12.60 15.08 -10.30
CA ARG A 278 12.34 16.17 -9.35
C ARG A 278 12.08 17.46 -10.09
N GLY A 279 11.30 18.35 -9.51
CA GLY A 279 10.98 19.63 -10.12
C GLY A 279 10.20 20.55 -9.20
N GLU A 280 9.60 21.56 -9.82
CA GLU A 280 8.67 22.48 -9.18
C GLU A 280 7.33 22.43 -9.91
N ILE A 281 6.23 22.45 -9.15
CA ILE A 281 4.86 22.48 -9.68
C ILE A 281 4.17 23.79 -9.27
N MET A 282 3.41 24.38 -10.19
CA MET A 282 2.65 25.61 -9.90
C MET A 282 1.55 25.34 -8.89
N VAL A 283 1.38 26.23 -7.92
CA VAL A 283 0.25 26.17 -6.98
C VAL A 283 -1.04 26.54 -7.71
N PRO A 284 -2.08 25.68 -7.70
CA PRO A 284 -3.35 26.00 -8.33
C PRO A 284 -4.04 27.18 -7.60
N PRO A 285 -4.85 27.98 -8.29
CA PRO A 285 -5.62 29.04 -7.65
C PRO A 285 -6.56 28.45 -6.60
N PHE A 286 -6.76 29.15 -5.48
CA PHE A 286 -7.80 28.82 -4.52
C PHE A 286 -9.16 29.21 -5.11
N VAL A 287 -10.06 28.25 -5.29
CA VAL A 287 -11.35 28.47 -5.97
C VAL A 287 -12.51 28.71 -4.99
N GLY A 288 -12.36 28.40 -3.70
CA GLY A 288 -13.35 28.71 -2.65
C GLY A 288 -14.64 27.92 -2.80
#